data_AF-A0A643CE23-F1
#
_entry.id   AF-A0A643CE23-F1
#
_cell.length_a   1.000
_cell.length_b   1.000
_cell.length_c   1.000
_cell.angle_alpha   90.00
_cell.angle_beta   90.00
_cell.angle_gamma   90.00
#
_symmetry.space_group_name_H-M   'P 1'
#
loop_
_entity.id
_entity.type
_entity.pdbx_description
1 polymer ?
#
loop_
_entity_poly.entity_id
_entity_poly.type
_entity_poly.pdbx_seq_one_letter_code
_entity_poly.pdbx_strand_id
1 'polypeptide(L)'
;GYLIKVGNLSRGAVQLTGELPNADAGYHEAFLETLHATISLFQEPQFDEIAGGFDQLPQALHAALLPRTVPLHSPAEEVESYGDHVHITYRTPDPLQTRVHLTADYLIEDALRSVHYSSATKVILTRRQHFWEHKGAVQHQPAFRFIFYANHIFPNGTGVILASYTLDDDSSFFAVMDEEVRALGPYSMVKHWSQDPYSMGGFASFTPYQYVDYAQELCQPEGQAHFADEHTTLAPGWIDTAIKSQLRAAQNIQEAENRLSGHGRQPRSSCRTPGTPECPTSLSRAKPEIEPNLQKQGQSR
;
A
#
# COMPACT_ATOMS: atom_id res chain seq x y z
N GLY A 1 -8.76 21.36 -7.36
CA GLY A 1 -7.74 20.82 -6.44
C GLY A 1 -6.90 21.92 -5.83
N TYR A 2 -6.07 21.55 -4.85
CA TYR A 2 -5.14 22.41 -4.11
C TYR A 2 -4.19 23.20 -5.03
N LEU A 3 -3.64 22.54 -6.06
CA LEU A 3 -2.69 23.14 -7.02
C LEU A 3 -3.22 24.42 -7.70
N ILE A 4 -4.50 24.47 -8.04
CA ILE A 4 -5.14 25.63 -8.68
C ILE A 4 -5.55 26.67 -7.64
N LYS A 5 -6.23 26.23 -6.56
CA LYS A 5 -6.87 27.16 -5.60
C LYS A 5 -5.89 27.78 -4.61
N VAL A 6 -4.85 27.05 -4.21
CA VAL A 6 -3.86 27.45 -3.20
C VAL A 6 -2.50 27.66 -3.86
N GLY A 7 -2.06 26.70 -4.67
CA GLY A 7 -0.78 26.78 -5.40
C GLY A 7 -0.75 27.82 -6.53
N ASN A 8 -1.91 28.39 -6.89
CA ASN A 8 -2.08 29.40 -7.95
C ASN A 8 -1.46 28.99 -9.31
N LEU A 9 -1.44 27.68 -9.60
CA LEU A 9 -0.93 27.14 -10.86
C LEU A 9 -1.95 27.35 -11.98
N SER A 10 -1.46 27.67 -13.18
CA SER A 10 -2.29 27.72 -14.38
C SER A 10 -2.78 26.33 -14.73
N ARG A 11 -3.90 26.23 -15.48
CA ARG A 11 -4.39 24.93 -15.97
C ARG A 11 -3.34 24.18 -16.80
N GLY A 12 -2.57 24.91 -17.62
CA GLY A 12 -1.47 24.32 -18.39
C GLY A 12 -0.34 23.80 -17.50
N ALA A 13 -0.01 24.51 -16.42
CA ALA A 13 0.99 24.03 -15.45
C ALA A 13 0.52 22.79 -14.69
N VAL A 14 -0.77 22.72 -14.32
CA VAL A 14 -1.34 21.50 -13.73
C VAL A 14 -1.32 20.34 -14.72
N GLN A 15 -1.65 20.58 -15.99
CA GLN A 15 -1.57 19.55 -17.01
C GLN A 15 -0.13 19.02 -17.18
N LEU A 16 0.87 19.90 -17.18
CA LEU A 16 2.29 19.50 -17.21
C LEU A 16 2.70 18.68 -15.98
N THR A 17 2.13 18.95 -14.80
CA THR A 17 2.38 18.08 -13.63
C THR A 17 1.79 16.69 -13.78
N GLY A 18 0.71 16.54 -14.57
CA GLY A 18 0.09 15.24 -14.86
C GLY A 18 0.87 14.43 -15.90
N GLU A 19 1.85 15.05 -16.57
CA GLU A 19 2.80 14.34 -17.44
C GLU A 19 3.93 13.65 -16.62
N LEU A 20 4.01 13.90 -15.30
CA LEU A 20 4.87 13.13 -14.41
C LEU A 20 4.29 11.73 -14.19
N PRO A 21 5.14 10.70 -13.95
CA PRO A 21 4.72 9.33 -13.68
C PRO A 21 3.54 9.18 -12.72
N ASN A 22 2.39 8.77 -13.26
CA ASN A 22 1.13 8.48 -12.57
C ASN A 22 0.52 9.66 -11.76
N ALA A 23 0.95 10.90 -12.01
CA ALA A 23 0.44 12.06 -11.28
C ALA A 23 -0.97 12.48 -11.72
N ASP A 24 -1.38 12.15 -12.94
CA ASP A 24 -2.73 12.39 -13.48
C ASP A 24 -3.79 11.49 -12.82
N ALA A 25 -3.45 10.22 -12.61
CA ALA A 25 -4.29 9.22 -11.94
C ALA A 25 -4.73 9.68 -10.53
N GLY A 26 -3.81 10.27 -9.75
CA GLY A 26 -4.05 10.65 -8.35
C GLY A 26 -4.74 11.99 -8.09
N TYR A 27 -5.18 12.75 -9.12
CA TYR A 27 -5.72 14.11 -8.88
C TYR A 27 -7.02 14.18 -8.07
N HIS A 28 -7.71 13.05 -7.94
CA HIS A 28 -8.96 12.92 -7.21
C HIS A 28 -8.75 12.51 -5.73
N GLU A 29 -7.53 12.13 -5.36
CA GLU A 29 -7.14 11.68 -4.03
C GLU A 29 -6.97 12.84 -3.03
N ALA A 30 -6.76 12.51 -1.77
CA ALA A 30 -6.38 13.49 -0.76
C ALA A 30 -5.00 14.08 -1.11
N PHE A 31 -4.86 15.41 -1.01
CA PHE A 31 -3.58 16.08 -1.27
C PHE A 31 -2.42 15.58 -0.37
N LEU A 32 -2.74 15.00 0.78
CA LEU A 32 -1.75 14.35 1.65
C LEU A 32 -1.08 13.16 0.95
N GLU A 33 -1.78 12.38 0.12
CA GLU A 33 -1.17 11.29 -0.66
C GLU A 33 -0.11 11.82 -1.62
N THR A 34 -0.44 12.89 -2.36
CA THR A 34 0.52 13.56 -3.25
C THR A 34 1.74 14.07 -2.48
N LEU A 35 1.55 14.62 -1.27
CA LEU A 35 2.63 15.11 -0.44
C LEU A 35 3.53 13.96 0.05
N HIS A 36 2.94 12.87 0.55
CA HIS A 36 3.67 11.68 0.99
C HIS A 36 4.46 11.06 -0.18
N ALA A 37 3.84 10.86 -1.34
CA ALA A 37 4.51 10.35 -2.52
C ALA A 37 5.66 11.27 -2.97
N THR A 38 5.47 12.60 -2.94
CA THR A 38 6.52 13.55 -3.31
C THR A 38 7.70 13.49 -2.35
N ILE A 39 7.44 13.41 -1.04
CA ILE A 39 8.49 13.28 -0.04
C ILE A 39 9.27 12.00 -0.28
N SER A 40 8.58 10.85 -0.38
CA SER A 40 9.25 9.56 -0.58
C SER A 40 10.04 9.50 -1.88
N LEU A 41 9.51 10.00 -3.00
CA LEU A 41 10.16 9.88 -4.31
C LEU A 41 11.27 10.89 -4.57
N PHE A 42 11.16 12.11 -4.03
CA PHE A 42 12.11 13.19 -4.34
C PHE A 42 13.10 13.49 -3.21
N GLN A 43 12.82 13.08 -1.97
CA GLN A 43 13.77 13.25 -0.87
C GLN A 43 14.66 12.01 -0.66
N GLU A 44 14.23 10.83 -1.10
CA GLU A 44 15.06 9.63 -1.05
C GLU A 44 16.01 9.59 -2.26
N PRO A 45 17.34 9.67 -2.02
CA PRO A 45 18.32 9.69 -3.10
C PRO A 45 18.54 8.32 -3.73
N GLN A 46 18.09 7.24 -3.08
CA GLN A 46 18.37 5.87 -3.48
C GLN A 46 17.19 4.95 -3.13
N PHE A 47 16.91 4.03 -4.06
CA PHE A 47 16.01 2.91 -3.86
C PHE A 47 16.78 1.62 -4.15
N ASP A 48 16.54 0.60 -3.34
CA ASP A 48 17.13 -0.72 -3.50
C ASP A 48 16.03 -1.77 -3.75
N GLU A 49 16.44 -2.87 -4.35
CA GLU A 49 15.59 -4.02 -4.62
C GLU A 49 16.17 -5.28 -3.98
N ILE A 50 15.31 -6.22 -3.61
CA ILE A 50 15.75 -7.51 -3.07
C ILE A 50 16.22 -8.38 -4.22
N ALA A 51 17.53 -8.63 -4.27
CA ALA A 51 18.16 -9.47 -5.29
C ALA A 51 17.53 -10.87 -5.32
N GLY A 52 16.93 -11.25 -6.44
CA GLY A 52 16.21 -12.52 -6.61
C GLY A 52 14.68 -12.43 -6.46
N GLY A 53 14.14 -11.27 -6.07
CA GLY A 53 12.69 -11.03 -5.94
C GLY A 53 12.27 -10.57 -4.55
N PHE A 54 11.26 -9.69 -4.50
CA PHE A 54 10.70 -9.16 -3.24
C PHE A 54 9.93 -10.22 -2.43
N ASP A 55 9.52 -11.33 -3.05
CA ASP A 55 8.84 -12.46 -2.39
C ASP A 55 9.76 -13.23 -1.43
N GLN A 56 11.07 -13.07 -1.54
CA GLN A 56 12.03 -13.65 -0.59
C GLN A 56 11.83 -13.13 0.84
N LEU A 57 11.40 -11.88 1.01
CA LEU A 57 11.14 -11.32 2.34
C LEU A 57 10.01 -12.07 3.08
N PRO A 58 8.77 -12.18 2.53
CA PRO A 58 7.72 -12.96 3.18
C PRO A 58 8.04 -14.46 3.24
N GLN A 59 8.75 -15.03 2.27
CA GLN A 59 9.18 -16.43 2.33
C GLN A 59 10.17 -16.70 3.46
N ALA A 60 11.16 -15.84 3.66
CA ALA A 60 12.13 -15.94 4.74
C ALA A 60 11.44 -15.79 6.11
N LEU A 61 10.49 -14.87 6.24
CA LEU A 61 9.68 -14.72 7.45
C LEU A 61 8.88 -16.00 7.74
N HIS A 62 8.18 -16.54 6.75
CA HIS A 62 7.43 -17.78 6.89
C HIS A 62 8.33 -18.96 7.30
N ALA A 63 9.53 -19.07 6.72
CA ALA A 63 10.49 -20.12 7.05
C ALA A 63 11.08 -20.00 8.46
N ALA A 64 11.06 -18.81 9.06
CA ALA A 64 11.52 -18.60 10.44
C ALA A 64 10.49 -19.02 11.50
N LEU A 65 9.22 -19.24 11.11
CA LEU A 65 8.15 -19.66 12.02
C LEU A 65 8.22 -21.17 12.30
N LEU A 66 7.64 -21.60 13.42
CA LEU A 66 7.52 -23.02 13.73
C LEU A 66 6.68 -23.75 12.66
N PRO A 67 6.97 -25.02 12.35
CA PRO A 67 6.17 -25.78 11.41
C PRO A 67 4.69 -25.77 11.79
N ARG A 68 3.81 -25.59 10.79
CA ARG A 68 2.33 -25.52 10.94
C ARG A 68 1.79 -24.27 11.66
N THR A 69 2.62 -23.24 11.88
CA THR A 69 2.13 -21.96 12.42
C THR A 69 1.21 -21.24 11.43
N VAL A 70 1.49 -21.33 10.13
CA VAL A 70 0.72 -20.64 9.07
C VAL A 70 -0.02 -21.67 8.22
N PRO A 71 -1.33 -21.88 8.44
CA PRO A 71 -2.13 -22.71 7.56
C PRO A 71 -2.47 -21.96 6.26
N LEU A 72 -1.98 -22.47 5.13
CA LEU A 72 -2.31 -21.93 3.80
C LEU A 72 -3.63 -22.50 3.28
N HIS A 73 -4.27 -21.78 2.35
CA HIS A 73 -5.60 -22.11 1.79
C HIS A 73 -6.71 -22.13 2.84
N SER A 74 -6.57 -21.29 3.86
CA SER A 74 -7.45 -21.24 5.02
C SER A 74 -8.08 -19.86 5.21
N PRO A 75 -8.91 -19.37 4.28
CA PRO A 75 -9.55 -18.06 4.43
C PRO A 75 -10.46 -18.07 5.67
N ALA A 76 -10.32 -17.04 6.51
CA ALA A 76 -11.25 -16.77 7.59
C ALA A 76 -12.62 -16.39 7.01
N GLU A 77 -13.69 -16.93 7.59
CA GLU A 77 -15.07 -16.68 7.15
C GLU A 77 -15.87 -15.89 8.20
N GLU A 78 -15.64 -16.16 9.49
CA GLU A 78 -16.37 -15.54 10.59
C GLU A 78 -15.44 -15.29 11.78
N VAL A 79 -15.65 -14.16 12.45
CA VAL A 79 -14.94 -13.75 13.67
C VAL A 79 -15.98 -13.31 14.70
N GLU A 80 -15.98 -13.95 15.87
CA GLU A 80 -16.95 -13.69 16.93
C GLU A 80 -16.25 -13.51 18.28
N SER A 81 -16.47 -12.36 18.93
CA SER A 81 -16.02 -12.16 20.31
C SER A 81 -16.93 -12.91 21.27
N TYR A 82 -16.34 -13.74 22.14
CA TYR A 82 -17.04 -14.49 23.17
C TYR A 82 -16.35 -14.31 24.52
N GLY A 83 -16.87 -13.36 25.32
CA GLY A 83 -16.28 -13.00 26.60
C GLY A 83 -14.91 -12.37 26.46
N ASP A 84 -13.90 -13.04 26.98
CA ASP A 84 -12.49 -12.66 26.95
C ASP A 84 -11.69 -13.30 25.79
N HIS A 85 -12.34 -14.10 24.94
CA HIS A 85 -11.71 -14.77 23.81
C HIS A 85 -12.37 -14.39 22.49
N VAL A 86 -11.73 -14.77 21.39
CA VAL A 86 -12.28 -14.67 20.04
C VAL A 86 -12.34 -16.04 19.40
N HIS A 87 -13.47 -16.35 18.77
CA HIS A 87 -13.67 -17.52 17.93
C HIS A 87 -13.52 -17.13 16.46
N ILE A 88 -12.68 -17.87 15.75
CA ILE A 88 -12.41 -17.68 14.32
C ILE A 88 -12.86 -18.94 13.61
N THR A 89 -13.79 -18.80 12.68
CA THR A 89 -14.18 -19.88 11.76
C THR A 89 -13.45 -19.67 10.44
N TYR A 90 -12.72 -20.67 9.97
CA TYR A 90 -12.02 -20.61 8.69
C TYR A 90 -12.26 -21.87 7.86
N ARG A 91 -12.15 -21.72 6.54
CA ARG A 91 -12.30 -22.84 5.60
C ARG A 91 -11.03 -23.67 5.57
N THR A 92 -11.13 -24.97 5.34
CA THR A 92 -9.95 -25.82 5.08
C THR A 92 -10.04 -26.52 3.72
N PRO A 93 -8.90 -26.96 3.16
CA PRO A 93 -8.90 -27.77 1.94
C PRO A 93 -9.38 -29.21 2.18
N ASP A 94 -9.60 -29.66 3.42
CA ASP A 94 -10.12 -31.00 3.70
C ASP A 94 -11.62 -31.07 3.37
N PRO A 95 -12.05 -31.88 2.38
CA PRO A 95 -13.46 -32.00 2.02
C PRO A 95 -14.33 -32.63 3.12
N LEU A 96 -13.73 -33.33 4.08
CA LEU A 96 -14.43 -33.91 5.24
C LEU A 96 -14.58 -32.91 6.39
N GLN A 97 -13.72 -31.90 6.45
CA GLN A 97 -13.72 -30.86 7.47
C GLN A 97 -13.56 -29.48 6.83
N THR A 98 -14.54 -29.10 6.03
CA THR A 98 -14.51 -27.87 5.24
C THR A 98 -14.47 -26.61 6.08
N ARG A 99 -14.89 -26.66 7.35
CA ARG A 99 -14.82 -25.55 8.32
C ARG A 99 -14.21 -26.01 9.64
N VAL A 100 -13.34 -25.18 10.18
CA VAL A 100 -12.69 -25.39 11.48
C VAL A 100 -12.85 -24.13 12.34
N HIS A 101 -13.01 -24.34 13.64
CA HIS A 101 -13.05 -23.29 14.65
C HIS A 101 -11.73 -23.22 15.42
N LEU A 102 -11.21 -22.01 15.58
CA LEU A 102 -10.05 -21.70 16.41
C LEU A 102 -10.48 -20.72 17.50
N THR A 103 -10.05 -20.97 18.73
CA THR A 103 -10.19 -20.00 19.84
C THR A 103 -8.84 -19.35 20.08
N ALA A 104 -8.82 -18.02 20.20
CA ALA A 104 -7.63 -17.23 20.48
C ALA A 104 -7.94 -16.15 21.52
N ASP A 105 -6.92 -15.72 22.26
CA ASP A 105 -7.05 -14.61 23.21
C ASP A 105 -7.18 -13.26 22.49
N TYR A 106 -6.44 -13.09 21.39
CA TYR A 106 -6.48 -11.91 20.52
C TYR A 106 -6.38 -12.34 19.06
N LEU A 107 -6.80 -11.43 18.18
CA LEU A 107 -6.54 -11.53 16.75
C LEU A 107 -6.00 -10.22 16.21
N ILE A 108 -5.21 -10.33 15.15
CA ILE A 108 -4.85 -9.20 14.30
C ILE A 108 -5.54 -9.42 12.96
N GLU A 109 -6.39 -8.47 12.56
CA GLU A 109 -7.09 -8.49 11.28
C GLU A 109 -6.67 -7.28 10.44
N ASP A 110 -6.94 -7.38 9.16
CA ASP A 110 -6.96 -6.23 8.28
C ASP A 110 -8.14 -5.28 8.64
N ALA A 111 -7.90 -3.97 8.71
CA ALA A 111 -8.93 -2.98 9.00
C ALA A 111 -9.85 -2.74 7.78
N LEU A 112 -10.94 -3.48 7.69
CA LEU A 112 -11.94 -3.27 6.63
C LEU A 112 -12.83 -2.05 6.95
N ARG A 113 -12.53 -0.91 6.32
CA ARG A 113 -13.44 0.24 6.23
C ARG A 113 -13.55 0.73 4.79
N SER A 114 -14.45 1.67 4.52
CA SER A 114 -14.65 2.33 3.22
C SER A 114 -13.45 3.18 2.75
N VAL A 115 -12.22 2.77 3.06
CA VAL A 115 -10.97 3.31 2.55
C VAL A 115 -10.93 3.04 1.06
N HIS A 116 -10.56 4.06 0.30
CA HIS A 116 -10.40 3.89 -1.14
C HIS A 116 -9.09 3.14 -1.42
N TYR A 117 -9.14 2.20 -2.38
CA TYR A 117 -7.97 1.50 -2.88
C TYR A 117 -7.80 1.86 -4.34
N SER A 118 -6.61 2.35 -4.68
CA SER A 118 -6.25 2.61 -6.07
C SER A 118 -6.09 1.31 -6.82
N SER A 119 -6.53 1.29 -8.07
CA SER A 119 -6.26 0.15 -8.94
C SER A 119 -4.84 0.21 -9.47
N ALA A 120 -4.22 -0.95 -9.72
CA ALA A 120 -2.86 -1.02 -10.21
C ALA A 120 -2.70 -2.17 -11.22
N THR A 121 -2.05 -1.88 -12.35
CA THR A 121 -1.72 -2.88 -13.37
C THR A 121 -0.24 -2.79 -13.73
N LYS A 122 0.45 -3.95 -13.69
CA LYS A 122 1.84 -4.09 -14.16
C LYS A 122 1.87 -5.00 -15.39
N VAL A 123 2.46 -4.52 -16.48
CA VAL A 123 2.73 -5.31 -17.68
C VAL A 123 4.21 -5.68 -17.69
N ILE A 124 4.50 -6.99 -17.66
CA ILE A 124 5.84 -7.54 -17.60
C ILE A 124 6.14 -8.22 -18.93
N LEU A 125 7.25 -7.86 -19.57
CA LEU A 125 7.71 -8.45 -20.82
C LEU A 125 9.06 -9.13 -20.62
N THR A 126 9.22 -10.28 -21.26
CA THR A 126 10.50 -10.99 -21.28
C THR A 126 11.11 -10.96 -22.67
N ARG A 127 12.40 -10.68 -22.77
CA ARG A 127 13.13 -10.61 -24.04
C ARG A 127 14.52 -11.22 -23.89
N ARG A 128 14.99 -11.89 -24.95
CA ARG A 128 16.39 -12.37 -25.05
C ARG A 128 17.32 -11.34 -25.69
N GLN A 129 16.78 -10.37 -26.43
CA GLN A 129 17.53 -9.26 -27.00
C GLN A 129 17.21 -7.99 -26.22
N HIS A 130 18.25 -7.43 -25.58
CA HIS A 130 18.19 -6.28 -24.68
C HIS A 130 18.26 -4.97 -25.45
N PHE A 131 17.30 -4.73 -26.35
CA PHE A 131 17.34 -3.58 -27.27
C PHE A 131 17.36 -2.21 -26.58
N TRP A 132 16.99 -2.15 -25.30
CA TRP A 132 16.93 -0.95 -24.47
C TRP A 132 18.29 -0.52 -23.90
N GLU A 133 19.26 -1.44 -23.79
CA GLU A 133 20.63 -1.14 -23.34
C GLU A 133 21.33 -0.10 -24.24
N HIS A 134 20.89 0.00 -25.50
CA HIS A 134 21.47 0.91 -26.49
C HIS A 134 20.67 2.20 -26.72
N LYS A 135 19.44 2.30 -26.19
CA LYS A 135 18.50 3.39 -26.53
C LYS A 135 18.06 4.27 -25.35
N GLY A 136 18.49 3.96 -24.13
CA GLY A 136 18.12 4.71 -22.93
C GLY A 136 16.80 4.23 -22.31
N ALA A 137 16.67 4.46 -20.99
CA ALA A 137 15.80 3.72 -20.09
C ALA A 137 14.37 4.28 -19.89
N VAL A 138 13.91 5.27 -20.67
CA VAL A 138 12.51 5.71 -20.59
C VAL A 138 12.04 6.18 -21.96
N GLN A 139 11.04 5.52 -22.52
CA GLN A 139 10.33 6.03 -23.69
C GLN A 139 8.86 6.18 -23.32
N HIS A 140 8.36 7.43 -23.29
CA HIS A 140 6.93 7.71 -23.25
C HIS A 140 6.33 7.13 -24.54
N GLN A 141 5.54 6.07 -24.42
CA GLN A 141 4.66 5.63 -25.48
C GLN A 141 3.22 5.89 -25.04
N PRO A 142 2.38 6.56 -25.86
CA PRO A 142 1.00 6.91 -25.48
C PRO A 142 0.16 5.72 -25.02
N ALA A 143 0.50 4.50 -25.49
CA ALA A 143 -0.18 3.27 -25.12
C ALA A 143 0.41 2.56 -23.88
N PHE A 144 1.64 2.87 -23.44
CA PHE A 144 2.32 2.16 -22.33
C PHE A 144 2.57 3.03 -21.09
N ARG A 145 2.27 4.34 -21.17
CA ARG A 145 2.51 5.39 -20.15
C ARG A 145 3.95 5.41 -19.61
N PHE A 146 4.37 4.44 -18.80
CA PHE A 146 5.72 4.34 -18.22
C PHE A 146 6.35 2.96 -18.43
N ILE A 147 7.44 2.90 -19.19
CA ILE A 147 8.27 1.70 -19.34
C ILE A 147 9.41 1.77 -18.32
N PHE A 148 9.45 0.82 -17.38
CA PHE A 148 10.54 0.64 -16.43
C PHE A 148 11.40 -0.57 -16.87
N TYR A 149 12.65 -0.32 -17.23
CA TYR A 149 13.57 -1.41 -17.55
C TYR A 149 14.12 -1.99 -16.26
N ALA A 150 13.89 -3.29 -16.03
CA ALA A 150 14.45 -3.94 -14.86
C ALA A 150 15.97 -4.09 -15.04
N ASN A 151 16.69 -4.01 -13.93
CA ASN A 151 18.15 -4.10 -13.90
C ASN A 151 18.69 -5.54 -13.95
N HIS A 152 17.83 -6.54 -14.19
CA HIS A 152 18.21 -7.95 -14.06
C HIS A 152 18.24 -8.68 -15.40
N ILE A 153 19.42 -9.23 -15.69
CA ILE A 153 19.63 -10.20 -16.75
C ILE A 153 19.86 -11.55 -16.08
N PHE A 154 19.00 -12.51 -16.39
CA PHE A 154 19.16 -13.87 -15.88
C PHE A 154 20.40 -14.54 -16.49
N PRO A 155 21.01 -15.53 -15.81
CA PRO A 155 22.19 -16.25 -16.33
C PRO A 155 22.00 -16.88 -17.71
N ASN A 156 20.75 -17.15 -18.10
CA ASN A 156 20.39 -17.66 -19.43
C ASN A 156 20.27 -16.56 -20.51
N GLY A 157 20.65 -15.32 -20.20
CA GLY A 157 20.60 -14.16 -21.09
C GLY A 157 19.21 -13.54 -21.26
N THR A 158 18.18 -14.01 -20.55
CA THR A 158 16.83 -13.42 -20.60
C THR A 158 16.78 -12.18 -19.72
N GLY A 159 16.30 -11.07 -20.28
CA GLY A 159 15.96 -9.85 -19.55
C GLY A 159 14.46 -9.77 -19.32
N VAL A 160 14.08 -9.20 -18.18
CA VAL A 160 12.69 -8.88 -17.84
C VAL A 160 12.54 -7.36 -17.81
N ILE A 161 11.43 -6.85 -18.31
CA ILE A 161 11.11 -5.43 -18.35
C ILE A 161 9.74 -5.27 -17.72
N LEU A 162 9.60 -4.29 -16.82
CA LEU A 162 8.29 -3.77 -16.45
C LEU A 162 7.86 -2.79 -17.54
N ALA A 163 7.23 -3.32 -18.59
CA ALA A 163 6.88 -2.56 -19.77
C ALA A 163 5.81 -1.50 -19.53
N SER A 164 4.96 -1.69 -18.52
CA SER A 164 4.01 -0.67 -18.10
C SER A 164 3.70 -0.81 -16.62
N TYR A 165 3.57 0.33 -15.93
CA TYR A 165 2.94 0.38 -14.62
C TYR A 165 1.97 1.56 -14.56
N THR A 166 0.70 1.25 -14.38
CA THR A 166 -0.40 2.22 -14.41
C THR A 166 -1.32 2.08 -13.21
N LEU A 167 -1.87 3.20 -12.77
CA LEU A 167 -2.73 3.31 -11.60
C LEU A 167 -4.15 3.78 -11.99
N ASP A 168 -5.13 3.53 -11.12
CA ASP A 168 -6.52 4.01 -11.26
C ASP A 168 -7.13 3.79 -12.64
N ASP A 169 -7.81 4.80 -13.18
CA ASP A 169 -8.50 4.73 -14.47
C ASP A 169 -7.60 4.19 -15.58
N ASP A 170 -6.29 4.46 -15.50
CA ASP A 170 -5.30 4.03 -16.49
C ASP A 170 -5.01 2.54 -16.43
N SER A 171 -5.16 1.93 -15.25
CA SER A 171 -4.93 0.51 -15.04
C SER A 171 -5.96 -0.36 -15.77
N SER A 172 -7.16 0.18 -16.03
CA SER A 172 -8.26 -0.48 -16.72
C SER A 172 -7.98 -0.70 -18.21
N PHE A 173 -7.15 0.16 -18.82
CA PHE A 173 -6.80 0.09 -20.24
C PHE A 173 -6.17 -1.26 -20.62
N PHE A 174 -5.36 -1.81 -19.72
CA PHE A 174 -4.64 -3.07 -19.94
C PHE A 174 -5.43 -4.32 -19.54
N ALA A 175 -6.62 -4.18 -18.94
CA ALA A 175 -7.43 -5.31 -18.45
C ALA A 175 -7.84 -6.30 -19.55
N VAL A 176 -7.74 -5.91 -20.83
CA VAL A 176 -8.11 -6.72 -22.00
C VAL A 176 -6.91 -7.20 -22.81
N MET A 177 -5.68 -6.88 -22.40
CA MET A 177 -4.46 -7.13 -23.19
C MET A 177 -3.70 -8.40 -22.81
N ASP A 178 -4.31 -9.24 -21.97
CA ASP A 178 -3.70 -10.45 -21.40
C ASP A 178 -3.15 -11.42 -22.46
N GLU A 179 -3.96 -11.75 -23.47
CA GLU A 179 -3.58 -12.70 -24.51
C GLU A 179 -2.47 -12.15 -25.40
N GLU A 180 -2.55 -10.86 -25.73
CA GLU A 180 -1.60 -10.15 -26.57
C GLU A 180 -0.24 -10.07 -25.88
N VAL A 181 -0.21 -9.77 -24.58
CA VAL A 181 1.01 -9.74 -23.78
C VAL A 181 1.63 -11.13 -23.65
N ARG A 182 0.82 -12.17 -23.42
CA ARG A 182 1.31 -13.57 -23.37
C ARG A 182 1.90 -14.03 -24.70
N ALA A 183 1.36 -13.55 -25.83
CA ALA A 183 1.90 -13.86 -27.16
C ALA A 183 3.30 -13.25 -27.40
N LEU A 184 3.70 -12.22 -26.64
CA LEU A 184 5.01 -11.59 -26.76
C LEU A 184 6.15 -12.40 -26.12
N GLY A 185 5.86 -13.43 -25.32
CA GLY A 185 6.88 -14.32 -24.79
C GLY A 185 6.38 -15.20 -23.64
N PRO A 186 7.03 -16.35 -23.40
CA PRO A 186 6.54 -17.40 -22.51
C PRO A 186 6.40 -16.99 -21.04
N TYR A 187 7.11 -15.93 -20.63
CA TYR A 187 7.09 -15.40 -19.26
C TYR A 187 6.52 -13.97 -19.19
N SER A 188 6.00 -13.45 -20.32
CA SER A 188 5.35 -12.14 -20.35
C SER A 188 3.96 -12.26 -19.73
N MET A 189 3.59 -11.32 -18.87
CA MET A 189 2.34 -11.39 -18.11
C MET A 189 1.84 -9.99 -17.77
N VAL A 190 0.55 -9.93 -17.42
CA VAL A 190 -0.06 -8.75 -16.82
C VAL A 190 -0.53 -9.12 -15.42
N LYS A 191 -0.23 -8.28 -14.43
CA LYS A 191 -0.77 -8.40 -13.07
C LYS A 191 -1.73 -7.25 -12.83
N HIS A 192 -3.01 -7.61 -12.69
CA HIS A 192 -4.08 -6.72 -12.26
C HIS A 192 -4.31 -6.91 -10.76
N TRP A 193 -3.98 -5.90 -9.95
CA TRP A 193 -4.17 -5.99 -8.51
C TRP A 193 -5.63 -5.90 -8.09
N SER A 194 -6.43 -5.07 -8.78
CA SER A 194 -7.87 -4.93 -8.50
C SER A 194 -8.73 -6.16 -8.86
N GLN A 195 -8.18 -7.09 -9.65
CA GLN A 195 -8.85 -8.36 -9.97
C GLN A 195 -8.35 -9.51 -9.09
N ASP A 196 -7.38 -9.25 -8.20
CA ASP A 196 -6.90 -10.23 -7.25
C ASP A 196 -7.96 -10.44 -6.15
N PRO A 197 -8.47 -11.67 -5.94
CA PRO A 197 -9.60 -11.89 -5.03
C PRO A 197 -9.24 -11.69 -3.56
N TYR A 198 -7.96 -11.64 -3.20
CA TYR A 198 -7.50 -11.41 -1.83
C TYR A 198 -7.07 -9.97 -1.60
N SER A 199 -6.47 -9.32 -2.60
CA SER A 199 -6.02 -7.93 -2.49
C SER A 199 -7.16 -6.94 -2.77
N MET A 200 -8.07 -7.28 -3.70
CA MET A 200 -9.24 -6.49 -4.13
C MET A 200 -8.93 -5.03 -4.58
N GLY A 201 -7.64 -4.70 -4.75
CA GLY A 201 -7.11 -3.37 -4.98
C GLY A 201 -5.59 -3.41 -5.09
N GLY A 202 -4.97 -2.31 -5.52
CA GLY A 202 -3.53 -2.15 -5.63
C GLY A 202 -2.88 -1.81 -4.29
N PHE A 203 -3.25 -0.66 -3.75
CA PHE A 203 -2.81 -0.16 -2.45
C PHE A 203 -3.85 0.83 -1.95
N ALA A 204 -3.88 1.07 -0.64
CA ALA A 204 -4.78 2.06 -0.07
C ALA A 204 -4.37 3.47 -0.50
N SER A 205 -5.34 4.24 -0.98
CA SER A 205 -5.16 5.63 -1.41
C SER A 205 -6.32 6.45 -0.92
N PHE A 206 -6.07 7.35 0.02
CA PHE A 206 -7.14 8.01 0.74
C PHE A 206 -7.75 9.13 -0.11
N THR A 207 -9.07 9.11 -0.28
CA THR A 207 -9.79 10.24 -0.91
C THR A 207 -9.91 11.42 0.06
N PRO A 208 -10.22 12.65 -0.41
CA PRO A 208 -10.36 13.81 0.47
C PRO A 208 -11.26 13.52 1.68
N TYR A 209 -10.81 13.98 2.85
CA TYR A 209 -11.41 13.76 4.18
C TYR A 209 -11.20 12.38 4.81
N GLN A 210 -10.85 11.32 4.08
CA GLN A 210 -10.68 9.99 4.70
C GLN A 210 -9.57 9.96 5.76
N TYR A 211 -8.50 10.74 5.60
CA TYR A 211 -7.46 10.85 6.64
C TYR A 211 -7.99 11.46 7.94
N VAL A 212 -8.94 12.39 7.85
CA VAL A 212 -9.55 13.04 9.02
C VAL A 212 -10.62 12.14 9.64
N ASP A 213 -11.38 11.45 8.79
CA ASP A 213 -12.58 10.72 9.21
C ASP A 213 -12.28 9.27 9.66
N TYR A 214 -11.18 8.66 9.18
CA TYR A 214 -10.90 7.24 9.39
C TYR A 214 -9.50 6.90 9.92
N ALA A 215 -8.47 7.73 9.70
CA ALA A 215 -7.09 7.31 9.97
C ALA A 215 -6.81 6.95 11.43
N GLN A 216 -7.47 7.61 12.38
CA GLN A 216 -7.34 7.29 13.80
C GLN A 216 -8.10 6.00 14.13
N GLU A 217 -9.32 5.85 13.61
CA GLU A 217 -10.21 4.72 13.87
C GLU A 217 -9.66 3.42 13.28
N LEU A 218 -9.01 3.48 12.12
CA LEU A 218 -8.45 2.31 11.41
C LEU A 218 -7.37 1.56 12.20
N CYS A 219 -6.71 2.21 13.17
CA CYS A 219 -5.71 1.58 14.01
C CYS A 219 -6.14 1.37 15.47
N GLN A 220 -7.37 1.73 15.83
CA GLN A 220 -7.87 1.43 17.18
C GLN A 220 -8.29 -0.04 17.28
N PRO A 221 -7.88 -0.76 18.33
CA PRO A 221 -8.41 -2.09 18.59
C PRO A 221 -9.89 -2.03 19.02
N GLU A 222 -10.62 -3.10 18.74
CA GLU A 222 -11.99 -3.33 19.20
C GLU A 222 -12.04 -4.61 20.05
N GLY A 223 -12.11 -4.45 21.37
CA GLY A 223 -12.02 -5.60 22.29
C GLY A 223 -10.67 -6.31 22.15
N GLN A 224 -10.70 -7.61 21.83
CA GLN A 224 -9.51 -8.42 21.58
C GLN A 224 -9.05 -8.39 20.11
N ALA A 225 -9.78 -7.70 19.22
CA ALA A 225 -9.39 -7.53 17.83
C ALA A 225 -8.50 -6.30 17.65
N HIS A 226 -7.30 -6.52 17.11
CA HIS A 226 -6.37 -5.47 16.72
C HIS A 226 -6.31 -5.38 15.21
N PHE A 227 -6.01 -4.19 14.69
CA PHE A 227 -5.90 -4.00 13.24
C PHE A 227 -4.52 -3.56 12.80
N ALA A 228 -4.05 -4.16 11.71
CA ALA A 228 -2.77 -3.85 11.10
C ALA A 228 -2.79 -4.13 9.61
N ASP A 229 -2.44 -3.10 8.84
CA ASP A 229 -1.95 -3.15 7.47
C ASP A 229 -1.52 -1.72 7.06
N GLU A 230 -1.12 -1.52 5.81
CA GLU A 230 -0.66 -0.24 5.27
C GLU A 230 -1.64 0.93 5.48
N HIS A 231 -2.95 0.74 5.32
CA HIS A 231 -3.99 1.78 5.53
C HIS A 231 -4.25 2.12 6.99
N THR A 232 -3.68 1.35 7.93
CA THR A 232 -3.72 1.71 9.35
C THR A 232 -2.58 2.68 9.74
N THR A 233 -1.90 3.23 8.73
CA THR A 233 -0.78 4.18 8.84
C THR A 233 -1.04 5.44 8.03
N LEU A 234 -0.18 6.47 8.18
CA LEU A 234 -0.31 7.72 7.41
C LEU A 234 0.24 7.66 5.99
N ALA A 235 1.07 6.66 5.67
CA ALA A 235 1.74 6.53 4.38
C ALA A 235 1.52 5.11 3.83
N PRO A 236 0.32 4.81 3.32
CA PRO A 236 0.03 3.51 2.71
C PRO A 236 0.85 3.29 1.43
N GLY A 237 0.87 2.07 0.89
CA GLY A 237 1.58 1.71 -0.33
C GLY A 237 3.04 1.29 -0.14
N TRP A 238 3.51 1.09 1.11
CA TRP A 238 4.89 0.73 1.43
C TRP A 238 4.97 -0.49 2.35
N ILE A 239 5.84 -1.44 2.00
CA ILE A 239 6.12 -2.64 2.82
C ILE A 239 6.59 -2.24 4.23
N ASP A 240 7.40 -1.19 4.35
CA ASP A 240 7.89 -0.70 5.65
C ASP A 240 6.75 -0.23 6.57
N THR A 241 5.74 0.47 6.03
CA THR A 241 4.60 0.95 6.82
C THR A 241 3.67 -0.19 7.21
N ALA A 242 3.45 -1.17 6.32
CA ALA A 242 2.74 -2.40 6.65
C ALA A 242 3.42 -3.16 7.81
N ILE A 243 4.73 -3.38 7.76
CA ILE A 243 5.50 -4.04 8.84
C ILE A 243 5.40 -3.25 10.15
N LYS A 244 5.57 -1.92 10.09
CA LYS A 244 5.44 -1.06 11.27
C LYS A 244 4.07 -1.18 11.92
N SER A 245 2.99 -1.24 11.12
CA SER A 245 1.64 -1.42 11.65
C SER A 245 1.44 -2.76 12.39
N GLN A 246 2.02 -3.84 11.86
CA GLN A 246 1.97 -5.18 12.46
C GLN A 246 2.76 -5.22 13.78
N LEU A 247 3.94 -4.60 13.82
CA LEU A 247 4.74 -4.46 15.04
C LEU A 247 3.98 -3.68 16.12
N ARG A 248 3.28 -2.61 15.76
CA ARG A 248 2.40 -1.86 16.68
C ARG A 248 1.31 -2.76 17.25
N ALA A 249 0.59 -3.50 16.41
CA ALA A 249 -0.49 -4.38 16.87
C ALA A 249 0.02 -5.46 17.83
N ALA A 250 1.16 -6.10 17.50
CA ALA A 250 1.78 -7.11 18.36
C ALA A 250 2.25 -6.53 19.71
N GLN A 251 2.83 -5.33 19.71
CA GLN A 251 3.21 -4.62 20.94
C GLN A 251 2.00 -4.31 21.81
N ASN A 252 0.90 -3.83 21.21
CA ASN A 252 -0.34 -3.51 21.94
C ASN A 252 -0.94 -4.75 22.61
N ILE A 253 -0.96 -5.91 21.92
CA ILE A 253 -1.40 -7.19 22.49
C ILE A 253 -0.51 -7.58 23.67
N GLN A 254 0.81 -7.51 23.50
CA GLN A 254 1.75 -7.86 24.56
C GLN A 254 1.60 -6.96 25.80
N GLU A 255 1.30 -5.68 25.61
CA GLU A 255 1.00 -4.76 26.70
C GLU A 255 -0.33 -5.07 27.40
N ALA A 256 -1.38 -5.43 26.66
CA ALA A 256 -2.66 -5.83 27.22
C ALA A 256 -2.49 -7.06 28.13
N GLU A 257 -1.75 -8.07 27.65
CA GLU A 257 -1.41 -9.29 28.41
C GLU A 257 -0.64 -9.01 29.70
N ASN A 258 0.34 -8.11 29.64
CA ASN A 258 1.12 -7.72 30.82
C ASN A 258 0.25 -7.04 31.89
N ARG A 259 -0.74 -6.24 31.47
CA ARG A 259 -1.68 -5.58 32.38
C ARG A 259 -2.61 -6.60 33.06
N LEU A 260 -3.08 -7.61 32.33
CA LEU A 260 -3.92 -8.70 32.86
C LEU A 260 -3.15 -9.59 33.85
N SER A 261 -1.89 -9.91 33.54
CA SER A 261 -1.05 -10.81 34.34
C SER A 261 -0.56 -10.22 35.67
N GLY A 262 -0.93 -8.98 36.03
CA GLY A 262 -0.52 -8.31 37.27
C GLY A 262 1.00 -8.08 37.43
N HIS A 263 1.79 -8.46 36.41
CA HIS A 263 3.22 -8.25 36.38
C HIS A 263 3.48 -6.84 35.85
N GLY A 264 3.45 -5.86 36.75
CA GLY A 264 4.09 -4.55 36.56
C GLY A 264 5.62 -4.68 36.42
N ARG A 265 6.10 -5.55 35.53
CA ARG A 265 7.47 -5.48 35.04
C ARG A 265 7.53 -4.24 34.17
N GLN A 266 8.13 -3.17 34.69
CA GLN A 266 8.69 -2.15 33.82
C GLN A 266 9.45 -2.87 32.70
N PRO A 267 9.22 -2.50 31.42
CA PRO A 267 9.96 -3.11 30.33
C PRO A 267 11.44 -3.06 30.68
N ARG A 268 12.10 -4.23 30.71
CA ARG A 268 13.55 -4.32 30.91
C ARG A 268 14.18 -3.36 29.92
N SER A 269 14.73 -2.25 30.43
CA SER A 269 15.38 -1.17 29.68
C SER A 269 15.00 -1.20 28.20
N SER A 270 13.84 -0.63 27.88
CA SER A 270 13.44 -0.42 26.50
C SER A 270 14.68 0.07 25.73
N CYS A 271 15.16 -0.71 24.77
CA CYS A 271 15.54 -0.05 23.52
C CYS A 271 14.25 0.67 23.12
N ARG A 272 14.11 1.94 23.54
CA ARG A 272 13.27 2.86 22.79
C ARG A 272 13.99 2.94 21.46
N THR A 273 13.65 2.05 20.54
CA THR A 273 13.90 2.32 19.14
C THR A 273 13.19 3.64 18.87
N PRO A 274 13.91 4.71 18.49
CA PRO A 274 13.27 5.93 18.03
C PRO A 274 12.28 5.54 16.93
N GLY A 275 11.01 5.93 17.06
CA GLY A 275 9.97 5.61 16.08
C GLY A 275 9.15 4.35 16.36
N THR A 276 8.79 4.06 17.62
CA THR A 276 7.67 3.15 17.89
C THR A 276 6.46 3.60 17.06
N PRO A 277 5.92 2.74 16.18
CA PRO A 277 4.86 3.14 15.27
C PRO A 277 3.58 3.38 16.07
N GLU A 278 3.24 4.65 16.28
CA GLU A 278 2.02 5.06 16.96
C GLU A 278 0.84 5.11 15.97
N CYS A 279 -0.37 4.93 16.48
CA CYS A 279 -1.60 5.17 15.73
C CYS A 279 -1.69 6.67 15.41
N PRO A 280 -2.04 7.07 14.17
CA PRO A 280 -2.07 8.48 13.81
C PRO A 280 -2.98 9.29 14.74
N THR A 281 -2.53 10.49 15.11
CA THR A 281 -3.35 11.42 15.88
C THR A 281 -4.39 12.07 14.95
N SER A 282 -5.59 12.36 15.47
CA SER A 282 -6.65 13.02 14.69
C SER A 282 -6.15 14.31 14.06
N LEU A 283 -6.26 14.38 12.74
CA LEU A 283 -6.04 15.61 12.00
C LEU A 283 -7.30 16.48 12.18
N SER A 284 -7.15 17.66 12.78
CA SER A 284 -8.29 18.57 12.93
C SER A 284 -8.74 19.11 11.58
N ARG A 285 -10.06 19.21 11.38
CA ARG A 285 -10.66 19.82 10.17
C ARG A 285 -10.38 21.32 10.18
N ALA A 286 -9.31 21.76 9.51
CA ALA A 286 -9.06 23.18 9.32
C ALA A 286 -10.14 23.76 8.39
N LYS A 287 -10.90 24.76 8.86
CA LYS A 287 -11.74 25.57 7.96
C LYS A 287 -10.81 26.36 7.04
N PRO A 288 -11.03 26.35 5.71
CA PRO A 288 -10.28 27.24 4.84
C PRO A 288 -10.73 28.68 5.11
N GLU A 289 -9.95 29.44 5.88
CA GLU A 289 -10.06 30.89 5.93
C GLU A 289 -9.46 31.44 4.63
N ILE A 290 -10.34 31.80 3.69
CA ILE A 290 -9.95 32.64 2.56
C ILE A 290 -10.00 34.08 3.08
N GLU A 291 -8.84 34.65 3.42
CA GLU A 291 -8.75 36.08 3.67
C GLU A 291 -9.01 36.86 2.36
N PRO A 292 -10.01 37.74 2.29
CA PRO A 292 -10.22 38.58 1.13
C PRO A 292 -9.47 39.90 1.33
N ASN A 293 -8.20 39.98 0.92
CA ASN A 293 -7.54 41.29 0.82
C ASN A 293 -6.39 41.32 -0.18
N LEU A 294 -6.70 41.77 -1.40
CA LEU A 294 -5.80 42.60 -2.22
C LEU A 294 -6.58 43.23 -3.40
N GLN A 295 -7.55 44.08 -3.04
CA GLN A 295 -7.97 45.20 -3.90
C GLN A 295 -7.76 46.48 -3.11
N LYS A 296 -6.55 47.06 -3.21
CA LYS A 296 -6.27 48.49 -3.05
C LYS A 296 -4.77 48.73 -3.18
N GLN A 297 -4.35 49.07 -4.40
CA GLN A 297 -3.19 49.89 -4.81
C GLN A 297 -3.13 49.73 -6.35
N GLY A 298 -3.25 50.75 -7.21
CA GLY A 298 -3.37 52.18 -6.98
C GLY A 298 -4.17 52.85 -8.11
N GLN A 299 -5.04 53.77 -7.73
CA GLN A 299 -5.45 54.90 -8.55
C GLN A 299 -4.84 56.15 -7.91
N SER A 300 -4.34 57.04 -8.77
CA SER A 300 -3.96 58.43 -8.52
C SER A 300 -2.52 58.70 -8.04
N ARG A 301 -1.61 58.92 -8.99
CA ARG A 301 -1.23 60.26 -9.48
C ARG A 301 -0.53 60.15 -10.84
#